data_AF-A0A1B7MMS4-F1
#
_entry.id   AF-A0A1B7MMS4-F1
#
_cell.length_a   1.000
_cell.length_b   1.000
_cell.length_c   1.000
_cell.angle_alpha   90.00
_cell.angle_beta   90.00
_cell.angle_gamma   90.00
#
_symmetry.space_group_name_H-M   'P 1'
#
loop_
_entity.id
_entity.type
_entity.pdbx_description
1 polymer ?
#
loop_
_entity_poly.entity_id
_entity_poly.type
_entity_poly.pdbx_seq_one_letter_code
_entity_poly.pdbx_strand_id
1 'polypeptide(L)'
;MWSPTRFSLPFIFLSWASIVRSQCTLKVPQNPLTAQGLATPYELTGCNQLDFADQGVFVEAAIIDPATGQIQIYNPLVINAGMTAVGTNGSSSSAMTSTSSAKTSNGNTGTMTTSSSPTSSALGSQTNKSQNETTSTTSSAGIKVTPVARAAATQGAGFFVPPIVPTLPANAVVGLWFGSNAQTVTLTGDIATCVNGLGNSVFGQYAYCNAQAWFSATTAAVQSGMTNVSAPGTGSSGQACPTIRDFRIVDQDQSDNVVTTYLMIGGNTLAQNTPANSQANPDAEVLSNASDNALINDFIQPALGCSLYSNPCTTCPQGQTPALSTNELQASFFPPAGGTALVPLNDPMVLVNGQQSLQKVNLYRAGVNQPQADSTNASGTTYCQQFAQSGLFISLNQQLFSGTASPATDQATNLFTFLAMRFSMSFGPAPGLGCTQLLNVNNPVTLTTDGNGIVTAATINTQALQQIFGETTTTGTTNSTSTSHSTSQPSTSTTQSCTHSTSTSHSTSQPSTSASHSTTSTSQSAASVTPSGVRLVNTTLGSAATTSMTTTTSPHVVTSCSNSAVTVTVTATVCPSPSPQWDPYPSNHGTSSHHWPRGIPVMEHSRMQKKNRRLSNW
;
A
#
# COMPACT_ATOMS: atom_id res chain seq x y z
N MET A 1 33.46 -38.45 -47.26
CA MET A 1 32.61 -37.23 -47.22
C MET A 1 31.69 -37.32 -46.02
N TRP A 2 32.02 -36.65 -44.91
CA TRP A 2 31.10 -36.27 -43.82
C TRP A 2 31.89 -35.51 -42.77
N SER A 3 31.33 -34.40 -42.28
CA SER A 3 31.82 -33.65 -41.11
C SER A 3 30.61 -33.25 -40.27
N PRO A 4 30.63 -33.41 -38.93
CA PRO A 4 29.51 -33.01 -38.09
C PRO A 4 29.43 -31.48 -38.00
N THR A 5 28.26 -30.93 -38.33
CA THR A 5 27.96 -29.49 -38.14
C THR A 5 27.87 -29.16 -36.65
N ARG A 6 28.77 -28.29 -36.18
CA ARG A 6 28.70 -27.77 -34.80
C ARG A 6 27.58 -26.73 -34.70
N PHE A 7 26.54 -27.04 -33.93
CA PHE A 7 25.56 -26.04 -33.47
C PHE A 7 26.21 -25.15 -32.41
N SER A 8 26.63 -23.94 -32.79
CA SER A 8 26.99 -22.90 -31.84
C SER A 8 25.73 -22.20 -31.34
N LEU A 9 25.31 -22.49 -30.10
CA LEU A 9 24.31 -21.65 -29.44
C LEU A 9 24.92 -20.27 -29.15
N PRO A 10 24.28 -19.16 -29.53
CA PRO A 10 24.70 -17.85 -29.09
C PRO A 10 24.33 -17.69 -27.60
N PHE A 11 25.34 -17.65 -26.72
CA PHE A 11 25.14 -17.18 -25.35
C PHE A 11 24.81 -15.69 -25.37
N ILE A 12 23.51 -15.37 -25.44
CA ILE A 12 23.02 -14.01 -25.26
C ILE A 12 23.19 -13.66 -23.78
N PHE A 13 24.32 -13.03 -23.44
CA PHE A 13 24.44 -12.30 -22.20
C PHE A 13 23.40 -11.18 -22.20
N LEU A 14 22.29 -11.39 -21.47
CA LEU A 14 21.47 -10.26 -21.04
C LEU A 14 22.35 -9.42 -20.13
N SER A 15 22.83 -8.29 -20.65
CA SER A 15 23.35 -7.22 -19.81
C SER A 15 22.19 -6.69 -18.98
N TRP A 16 22.13 -7.15 -17.72
CA TRP A 16 21.31 -6.53 -16.69
C TRP A 16 21.79 -5.10 -16.52
N ALA A 17 21.17 -4.17 -17.23
CA ALA A 17 21.36 -2.75 -17.00
C ALA A 17 20.94 -2.48 -15.57
N SER A 18 21.90 -2.09 -14.71
CA SER A 18 21.62 -1.78 -13.30
C SER A 18 20.58 -0.68 -13.24
N ILE A 19 19.33 -1.07 -12.96
CA ILE A 19 18.23 -0.13 -12.79
C ILE A 19 18.62 0.83 -11.68
N VAL A 20 18.71 2.12 -12.01
CA VAL A 20 18.79 3.18 -11.00
C VAL A 20 17.44 3.18 -10.30
N ARG A 21 17.39 2.47 -9.18
CA ARG A 21 16.17 2.29 -8.38
C ARG A 21 15.71 3.68 -7.92
N SER A 22 14.46 4.05 -8.23
CA SER A 22 13.85 5.28 -7.74
C SER A 22 13.73 5.19 -6.21
N GLN A 23 14.58 5.93 -5.50
CA GLN A 23 14.57 6.01 -4.05
C GLN A 23 13.90 7.30 -3.62
N CYS A 24 12.61 7.22 -3.36
CA CYS A 24 11.82 8.36 -2.91
C CYS A 24 12.16 8.69 -1.46
N THR A 25 12.40 9.97 -1.17
CA THR A 25 12.50 10.50 0.19
C THR A 25 11.34 11.46 0.41
N LEU A 26 10.40 11.06 1.28
CA LEU A 26 9.23 11.86 1.64
C LEU A 26 9.47 12.55 2.98
N LYS A 27 9.26 13.86 3.01
CA LYS A 27 9.35 14.67 4.22
C LYS A 27 7.97 14.82 4.86
N VAL A 28 7.80 14.13 5.98
CA VAL A 28 6.63 14.21 6.87
C VAL A 28 6.62 15.59 7.56
N PRO A 29 5.51 16.35 7.49
CA PRO A 29 5.40 17.67 8.09
C PRO A 29 5.30 17.61 9.61
N GLN A 30 5.63 18.71 10.29
CA GLN A 30 5.59 18.81 11.75
C GLN A 30 4.18 18.58 12.30
N ASN A 31 4.07 17.81 13.39
CA ASN A 31 2.83 17.39 14.03
C ASN A 31 1.86 16.66 13.07
N PRO A 32 2.30 15.60 12.36
CA PRO A 32 1.60 15.05 11.19
C PRO A 32 0.23 14.44 11.52
N LEU A 33 -0.01 14.10 12.79
CA LEU A 33 -1.27 13.56 13.31
C LEU A 33 -2.30 14.66 13.69
N THR A 34 -2.00 15.93 13.42
CA THR A 34 -2.90 17.07 13.71
C THR A 34 -3.57 17.60 12.43
N ALA A 35 -4.66 18.36 12.57
CA ALA A 35 -5.34 18.98 11.43
C ALA A 35 -4.40 19.81 10.54
N GLN A 36 -3.46 20.56 11.15
CA GLN A 36 -2.46 21.32 10.42
C GLN A 36 -1.40 20.42 9.76
N GLY A 37 -0.96 19.35 10.43
CA GLY A 37 -0.02 18.39 9.86
C GLY A 37 -0.59 17.65 8.65
N LEU A 38 -1.84 17.19 8.74
CA LEU A 38 -2.58 16.57 7.64
C LEU A 38 -2.82 17.54 6.46
N ALA A 39 -3.05 18.82 6.74
CA ALA A 39 -3.24 19.85 5.71
C ALA A 39 -1.94 20.42 5.13
N THR A 40 -0.78 20.11 5.72
CA THR A 40 0.51 20.56 5.22
C THR A 40 0.99 19.59 4.13
N PRO A 41 1.34 20.04 2.92
CA PRO A 41 1.83 19.16 1.87
C PRO A 41 3.08 18.38 2.29
N TYR A 42 3.12 17.10 1.93
CA TYR A 42 4.24 16.20 2.19
C TYR A 42 5.23 16.35 1.03
N GLU A 43 6.46 16.78 1.31
CA GLU A 43 7.42 17.14 0.25
C GLU A 43 8.24 15.93 -0.19
N LEU A 44 8.15 15.59 -1.48
CA LEU A 44 8.88 14.52 -2.14
C LEU A 44 10.21 15.02 -2.71
N THR A 45 11.25 14.22 -2.52
CA THR A 45 12.59 14.37 -3.12
C THR A 45 13.12 13.00 -3.57
N GLY A 46 14.14 12.97 -4.44
CA GLY A 46 14.68 11.74 -5.05
C GLY A 46 13.79 11.15 -6.15
N CYS A 47 12.49 11.41 -6.10
CA CYS A 47 11.47 11.06 -7.09
C CYS A 47 10.75 12.32 -7.61
N ASN A 48 10.00 12.17 -8.71
CA ASN A 48 9.17 13.21 -9.31
C ASN A 48 7.68 12.82 -9.28
N GLN A 49 6.88 13.51 -8.46
CA GLN A 49 5.44 13.33 -8.33
C GLN A 49 4.64 13.68 -9.61
N LEU A 50 5.27 14.35 -10.59
CA LEU A 50 4.70 14.56 -11.94
C LEU A 50 5.08 13.46 -12.95
N ASP A 51 5.94 12.50 -12.59
CA ASP A 51 6.23 11.28 -13.37
C ASP A 51 5.57 10.08 -12.66
N PHE A 52 4.28 10.24 -12.39
CA PHE A 52 3.58 9.56 -11.29
C PHE A 52 3.51 8.03 -11.41
N ALA A 53 3.46 7.51 -12.64
CA ALA A 53 3.30 6.07 -12.89
C ALA A 53 4.44 5.21 -12.32
N ASP A 54 5.69 5.71 -12.34
CA ASP A 54 6.87 4.99 -11.85
C ASP A 54 7.51 5.65 -10.60
N GLN A 55 6.97 6.80 -10.16
CA GLN A 55 7.59 7.65 -9.12
C GLN A 55 6.62 8.28 -8.10
N GLY A 56 5.30 8.06 -8.24
CA GLY A 56 4.28 8.63 -7.36
C GLY A 56 4.34 8.06 -5.94
N VAL A 57 4.21 8.94 -4.94
CA VAL A 57 4.11 8.58 -3.52
C VAL A 57 2.78 9.07 -2.95
N PHE A 58 2.23 8.31 -2.01
CA PHE A 58 0.88 8.46 -1.47
C PHE A 58 0.91 8.57 0.06
N VAL A 59 -0.08 9.28 0.63
CA VAL A 59 -0.37 9.26 2.07
C VAL A 59 -1.87 9.13 2.27
N GLU A 60 -2.27 8.18 3.11
CA GLU A 60 -3.64 7.95 3.56
C GLU A 60 -3.69 8.13 5.08
N ALA A 61 -4.65 8.91 5.57
CA ALA A 61 -4.90 9.12 6.98
C ALA A 61 -6.27 8.56 7.35
N ALA A 62 -6.33 7.79 8.44
CA ALA A 62 -7.59 7.39 9.05
C ALA A 62 -7.70 8.01 10.44
N ILE A 63 -8.88 8.56 10.72
CA ILE A 63 -9.20 9.34 11.91
C ILE A 63 -10.35 8.62 12.60
N ILE A 64 -10.21 8.27 13.88
CA ILE A 64 -11.36 7.84 14.71
C ILE A 64 -11.63 8.85 15.82
N ASP A 65 -12.91 9.17 15.99
CA ASP A 65 -13.45 9.80 17.20
C ASP A 65 -13.72 8.72 18.27
N PRO A 66 -12.93 8.65 19.36
CA PRO A 66 -13.17 7.68 20.43
C PRO A 66 -14.46 7.97 21.24
N ALA A 67 -15.06 9.16 21.12
CA ALA A 67 -16.30 9.51 21.81
C ALA A 67 -17.57 9.08 21.04
N THR A 68 -17.47 8.79 19.75
CA THR A 68 -18.63 8.40 18.90
C THR A 68 -18.42 7.14 18.06
N GLY A 69 -17.19 6.62 17.95
CA GLY A 69 -16.85 5.49 17.09
C GLY A 69 -16.82 5.84 15.59
N GLN A 70 -16.97 7.11 15.23
CA GLN A 70 -16.97 7.56 13.84
C GLN A 70 -15.56 7.52 13.24
N ILE A 71 -15.42 6.84 12.11
CA ILE A 71 -14.19 6.79 11.32
C ILE A 71 -14.33 7.72 10.12
N GLN A 72 -13.31 8.54 9.86
CA GLN A 72 -13.18 9.39 8.67
C GLN A 72 -11.83 9.13 8.00
N ILE A 73 -11.80 9.19 6.67
CA ILE A 73 -10.59 9.07 5.85
C ILE A 73 -10.22 10.45 5.30
N TYR A 74 -8.93 10.72 5.21
CA TYR A 74 -8.37 11.95 4.68
C TYR A 74 -7.05 11.64 3.96
N ASN A 75 -6.78 12.29 2.83
CA ASN A 75 -5.64 11.96 1.97
C ASN A 75 -4.68 13.18 1.92
N PRO A 76 -3.63 13.25 2.76
CA PRO A 76 -2.67 14.34 2.69
C PRO A 76 -2.02 14.44 1.31
N LEU A 77 -1.82 15.66 0.81
CA LEU A 77 -1.28 15.87 -0.54
C LEU A 77 0.24 15.71 -0.54
N VAL A 78 0.76 14.84 -1.40
CA VAL A 78 2.20 14.77 -1.72
C VAL A 78 2.50 15.70 -2.90
N ILE A 79 3.59 16.46 -2.78
CA ILE A 79 4.07 17.42 -3.80
C ILE A 79 5.57 17.24 -4.03
N ASN A 80 6.12 17.66 -5.18
CA ASN A 80 7.57 17.83 -5.29
C ASN A 80 8.03 18.97 -4.35
N ALA A 81 9.16 18.79 -3.68
CA ALA A 81 9.79 19.87 -2.91
C ALA A 81 10.04 21.10 -3.81
N GLY A 82 9.58 22.27 -3.36
CA GLY A 82 9.69 23.53 -4.12
C GLY A 82 8.59 23.76 -5.16
N MET A 83 7.52 22.96 -5.22
CA MET A 83 6.28 23.36 -5.91
C MET A 83 5.66 24.60 -5.25
N THR A 84 4.94 25.39 -6.03
CA THR A 84 4.28 26.62 -5.55
C THR A 84 2.77 26.42 -5.44
N ALA A 85 2.16 26.85 -4.34
CA ALA A 85 0.71 26.87 -4.22
C ALA A 85 0.07 27.77 -5.29
N VAL A 86 -1.00 27.31 -5.95
CA VAL A 86 -1.82 28.21 -6.79
C VAL A 86 -2.53 29.21 -5.87
N GLY A 87 -2.43 30.50 -6.19
CA GLY A 87 -3.01 31.56 -5.37
C GLY A 87 -4.53 31.51 -5.39
N THR A 88 -5.16 31.43 -4.22
CA THR A 88 -6.63 31.38 -4.05
C THR A 88 -7.28 32.76 -4.24
N ASN A 89 -7.05 33.38 -5.39
CA ASN A 89 -7.75 34.58 -5.86
C ASN A 89 -8.45 34.27 -7.19
N GLY A 90 -9.75 34.57 -7.28
CA GLY A 90 -10.57 34.16 -8.40
C GLY A 90 -10.27 34.88 -9.73
N SER A 91 -10.53 34.19 -10.83
CA SER A 91 -10.65 34.75 -12.19
C SER A 91 -9.43 35.49 -12.75
N SER A 92 -8.35 34.74 -13.04
CA SER A 92 -7.38 35.10 -14.07
C SER A 92 -7.51 34.17 -15.28
N SER A 93 -8.28 34.57 -16.29
CA SER A 93 -8.36 33.83 -17.55
C SER A 93 -7.03 33.92 -18.30
N SER A 94 -6.45 32.76 -18.63
CA SER A 94 -5.21 32.68 -19.44
C SER A 94 -5.47 33.05 -20.90
N ALA A 95 -5.67 34.34 -21.17
CA ALA A 95 -5.75 34.88 -22.51
C ALA A 95 -4.38 34.75 -23.22
N MET A 96 -4.21 33.68 -24.00
CA MET A 96 -3.06 33.51 -24.89
C MET A 96 -3.06 34.61 -25.96
N THR A 97 -2.39 35.73 -25.66
CA THR A 97 -2.16 36.80 -26.64
C THR A 97 -0.97 36.43 -27.53
N SER A 98 -1.25 35.83 -28.68
CA SER A 98 -0.24 35.45 -29.67
C SER A 98 0.32 36.68 -30.41
N THR A 99 1.44 37.23 -29.94
CA THR A 99 2.09 38.39 -30.57
C THR A 99 2.83 38.00 -31.86
N SER A 100 2.13 37.98 -32.99
CA SER A 100 2.73 37.80 -34.32
C SER A 100 3.40 39.09 -34.80
N SER A 101 4.66 39.00 -35.22
CA SER A 101 5.42 40.14 -35.74
C SER A 101 4.89 40.63 -37.08
N ALA A 102 4.45 41.89 -37.14
CA ALA A 102 4.20 42.64 -38.38
C ALA A 102 4.92 44.00 -38.33
N LYS A 103 5.20 44.59 -39.50
CA LYS A 103 6.15 45.70 -39.68
C LYS A 103 5.53 46.81 -40.56
N THR A 104 5.94 48.06 -40.34
CA THR A 104 5.61 49.28 -41.15
C THR A 104 4.13 49.72 -41.10
N SER A 105 3.75 51.00 -41.24
CA SER A 105 4.50 52.26 -41.50
C SER A 105 3.68 53.55 -41.15
N ASN A 106 4.38 54.64 -40.82
CA ASN A 106 4.09 56.09 -41.01
C ASN A 106 2.69 56.72 -40.78
N GLY A 107 2.70 57.92 -40.16
CA GLY A 107 1.59 58.89 -40.09
C GLY A 107 1.25 59.26 -38.63
N ASN A 108 1.83 60.26 -37.94
CA ASN A 108 2.05 61.70 -38.20
C ASN A 108 0.89 62.62 -37.73
N THR A 109 1.26 63.82 -37.22
CA THR A 109 0.44 65.01 -36.83
C THR A 109 -0.54 64.94 -35.64
N GLY A 110 -0.32 65.84 -34.67
CA GLY A 110 -1.34 66.44 -33.79
C GLY A 110 -1.56 65.79 -32.40
N THR A 111 -1.76 66.52 -31.29
CA THR A 111 -1.57 67.96 -31.00
C THR A 111 -1.32 68.18 -29.49
N MET A 112 -0.88 69.38 -29.07
CA MET A 112 -0.71 69.83 -27.67
C MET A 112 -2.10 70.00 -26.96
N THR A 113 -2.28 70.24 -25.65
CA THR A 113 -1.61 71.16 -24.68
C THR A 113 -1.92 70.84 -23.19
N THR A 114 -1.01 71.21 -22.26
CA THR A 114 -1.18 71.77 -20.86
C THR A 114 -2.35 71.34 -19.94
N SER A 115 -2.24 71.20 -18.60
CA SER A 115 -1.18 71.27 -17.56
C SER A 115 -1.82 70.75 -16.22
N SER A 116 -1.40 70.93 -14.94
CA SER A 116 -0.49 71.86 -14.21
C SER A 116 -0.02 71.25 -12.85
N SER A 117 0.67 72.05 -12.03
CA SER A 117 0.98 71.80 -10.58
C SER A 117 0.61 73.10 -9.78
N PRO A 118 1.08 73.46 -8.53
CA PRO A 118 2.08 72.86 -7.61
C PRO A 118 1.78 72.91 -6.07
N THR A 119 2.67 72.31 -5.25
CA THR A 119 3.15 72.77 -3.90
C THR A 119 4.28 71.82 -3.42
N SER A 120 5.56 72.24 -3.34
CA SER A 120 6.34 72.65 -2.13
C SER A 120 6.61 71.55 -1.07
N SER A 121 7.82 71.35 -0.51
CA SER A 121 9.11 72.05 -0.66
C SER A 121 10.31 71.41 0.09
N ALA A 122 11.52 71.47 -0.51
CA ALA A 122 12.87 71.42 0.12
C ALA A 122 13.32 70.10 0.84
N LEU A 123 14.60 69.85 1.17
CA LEU A 123 15.81 70.70 1.17
C LEU A 123 17.12 69.86 1.03
N GLY A 124 18.11 70.36 0.26
CA GLY A 124 19.53 69.96 0.35
C GLY A 124 19.99 68.71 -0.44
N SER A 125 21.23 68.57 -0.95
CA SER A 125 22.13 69.42 -1.76
C SER A 125 23.57 68.87 -1.69
N GLN A 126 24.16 68.49 -2.84
CA GLN A 126 25.60 68.46 -3.24
C GLN A 126 25.77 67.44 -4.40
N THR A 127 26.01 67.84 -5.65
CA THR A 127 27.32 68.12 -6.31
C THR A 127 28.27 66.90 -6.32
N ASN A 128 28.85 66.47 -7.45
CA ASN A 128 29.23 67.23 -8.65
C ASN A 128 29.19 66.46 -10.00
N LYS A 129 29.31 67.25 -11.09
CA LYS A 129 29.74 66.88 -12.46
C LYS A 129 30.85 65.80 -12.47
N SER A 130 30.80 64.76 -13.32
CA SER A 130 30.90 64.76 -14.79
C SER A 130 32.30 65.09 -15.34
N GLN A 131 32.91 64.12 -16.02
CA GLN A 131 33.19 64.24 -17.46
C GLN A 131 33.40 62.88 -18.13
N ASN A 132 33.40 62.88 -19.47
CA ASN A 132 33.55 61.71 -20.34
C ASN A 132 34.70 61.99 -21.33
N GLU A 133 35.76 61.18 -21.29
CA GLU A 133 36.84 61.27 -22.26
C GLU A 133 37.34 59.87 -22.64
N THR A 134 37.77 59.71 -23.89
CA THR A 134 38.11 58.42 -24.50
C THR A 134 39.55 58.42 -24.95
N THR A 135 40.35 57.46 -24.49
CA THR A 135 41.67 57.17 -25.09
C THR A 135 41.94 55.67 -25.04
N SER A 136 42.35 55.12 -26.18
CA SER A 136 42.62 53.69 -26.37
C SER A 136 44.12 53.42 -26.33
N THR A 137 44.58 52.60 -25.38
CA THR A 137 45.91 52.00 -25.41
C THR A 137 45.81 50.49 -25.16
N THR A 138 46.35 49.71 -26.09
CA THR A 138 46.26 48.24 -26.08
C THR A 138 47.37 47.64 -25.23
N SER A 139 47.03 46.90 -24.17
CA SER A 139 47.96 46.00 -23.48
C SER A 139 47.24 44.75 -22.96
N SER A 140 47.90 43.60 -23.09
CA SER A 140 47.27 42.29 -22.95
C SER A 140 47.36 41.73 -21.54
N ALA A 141 46.24 41.63 -20.83
CA ALA A 141 46.11 40.90 -19.58
C ALA A 141 44.81 40.06 -19.58
N GLY A 142 44.86 38.88 -18.98
CA GLY A 142 43.82 37.86 -19.16
C GLY A 142 42.46 38.22 -18.56
N ILE A 143 41.41 38.23 -19.39
CA ILE A 143 40.02 38.30 -18.91
C ILE A 143 39.70 36.99 -18.18
N LYS A 144 39.68 37.05 -16.84
CA LYS A 144 39.15 35.99 -16.00
C LYS A 144 37.63 35.99 -16.13
N VAL A 145 37.10 35.23 -17.09
CA VAL A 145 35.65 35.10 -17.31
C VAL A 145 35.04 34.41 -16.09
N THR A 146 34.55 35.21 -15.14
CA THR A 146 33.59 34.75 -14.15
C THR A 146 32.37 34.26 -14.93
N PRO A 147 31.97 32.98 -14.81
CA PRO A 147 30.71 32.54 -15.39
C PRO A 147 29.60 33.23 -14.61
N VAL A 148 29.04 34.30 -15.20
CA VAL A 148 27.69 34.73 -14.85
C VAL A 148 26.82 33.52 -15.16
N ALA A 149 26.43 32.79 -14.11
CA ALA A 149 25.54 31.65 -14.25
C ALA A 149 24.26 32.17 -14.88
N ARG A 150 24.09 31.92 -16.19
CA ARG A 150 22.84 32.16 -16.89
C ARG A 150 21.85 31.22 -16.23
N ALA A 151 21.11 31.75 -15.25
CA ALA A 151 20.19 30.98 -14.46
C ALA A 151 19.34 30.15 -15.42
N ALA A 152 19.45 28.82 -15.32
CA ALA A 152 18.55 27.95 -16.03
C ALA A 152 17.15 28.34 -15.53
N ALA A 153 16.35 28.94 -16.41
CA ALA A 153 14.99 29.29 -16.06
C ALA A 153 14.30 27.98 -15.67
N THR A 154 14.04 27.84 -14.36
CA THR A 154 13.33 26.68 -13.85
C THR A 154 11.99 26.67 -14.54
N GLN A 155 11.78 25.68 -15.41
CA GLN A 155 10.45 25.10 -15.52
C GLN A 155 10.07 24.75 -14.08
N GLY A 156 9.06 25.43 -13.53
CA GLY A 156 8.76 25.37 -12.11
C GLY A 156 8.58 23.91 -11.67
N ALA A 157 8.93 23.59 -10.42
CA ALA A 157 8.86 22.22 -9.90
C ALA A 157 7.44 21.59 -9.96
N GLY A 158 6.45 22.40 -10.33
CA GLY A 158 5.03 22.17 -10.43
C GLY A 158 4.27 23.22 -9.64
N PHE A 159 2.95 23.14 -9.69
CA PHE A 159 2.08 23.85 -8.76
C PHE A 159 1.27 22.86 -7.93
N PHE A 160 0.62 23.34 -6.88
CA PHE A 160 -0.39 22.54 -6.16
C PHE A 160 -1.59 23.37 -5.72
N VAL A 161 -2.76 22.73 -5.66
CA VAL A 161 -3.95 23.28 -4.98
C VAL A 161 -3.75 23.11 -3.47
N PRO A 162 -3.84 24.17 -2.65
CA PRO A 162 -3.74 24.07 -1.20
C PRO A 162 -4.67 22.99 -0.63
N PRO A 163 -4.18 22.07 0.22
CA PRO A 163 -5.01 21.05 0.83
C PRO A 163 -6.14 21.63 1.69
N ILE A 164 -7.29 20.96 1.73
CA ILE A 164 -8.36 21.32 2.66
C ILE A 164 -7.98 20.93 4.08
N VAL A 165 -8.24 21.79 5.07
CA VAL A 165 -7.93 21.48 6.47
C VAL A 165 -9.00 20.55 7.05
N PRO A 166 -8.67 19.33 7.52
CA PRO A 166 -9.65 18.44 8.11
C PRO A 166 -10.07 18.94 9.51
N THR A 167 -11.34 18.77 9.85
CA THR A 167 -11.83 18.98 11.22
C THR A 167 -11.61 17.71 12.03
N LEU A 168 -10.68 17.73 13.00
CA LEU A 168 -10.48 16.61 13.92
C LEU A 168 -11.39 16.75 15.16
N PRO A 169 -12.10 15.68 15.58
CA PRO A 169 -12.82 15.67 16.84
C PRO A 169 -11.88 15.73 18.06
N ALA A 170 -12.42 16.08 19.22
CA ALA A 170 -11.64 16.19 20.45
C ALA A 170 -11.09 14.82 20.87
N ASN A 171 -9.77 14.74 21.09
CA ASN A 171 -9.05 13.49 21.37
C ASN A 171 -9.09 12.44 20.24
N ALA A 172 -9.32 12.87 18.99
CA ALA A 172 -9.27 11.96 17.83
C ALA A 172 -7.93 11.22 17.74
N VAL A 173 -7.99 9.92 17.43
CA VAL A 173 -6.79 9.12 17.14
C VAL A 173 -6.61 9.07 15.64
N VAL A 174 -5.42 9.48 15.16
CA VAL A 174 -5.07 9.50 13.74
C VAL A 174 -3.99 8.45 13.47
N GLY A 175 -4.20 7.59 12.49
CA GLY A 175 -3.17 6.76 11.87
C GLY A 175 -2.81 7.29 10.49
N LEU A 176 -1.58 7.06 10.05
CA LEU A 176 -1.08 7.37 8.71
C LEU A 176 -0.50 6.12 8.07
N TRP A 177 -0.76 5.93 6.77
CA TRP A 177 -0.16 4.90 5.93
C TRP A 177 0.39 5.54 4.66
N PHE A 178 1.49 4.99 4.16
CA PHE A 178 2.26 5.53 3.05
C PHE A 178 2.44 4.43 2.01
N GLY A 179 2.31 4.82 0.74
CA GLY A 179 2.47 3.93 -0.41
C GLY A 179 3.28 4.60 -1.51
N SER A 180 3.75 3.81 -2.48
CA SER A 180 4.69 4.27 -3.50
C SER A 180 4.58 3.42 -4.77
N ASN A 181 4.64 4.05 -5.94
CA ASN A 181 4.84 3.40 -7.24
C ASN A 181 6.34 3.19 -7.56
N ALA A 182 7.23 3.80 -6.76
CA ALA A 182 8.66 3.57 -6.80
C ALA A 182 9.10 2.51 -5.77
N GLN A 183 10.20 1.82 -6.07
CA GLN A 183 10.69 0.66 -5.32
C GLN A 183 10.92 0.90 -3.82
N THR A 184 11.23 2.13 -3.39
CA THR A 184 11.36 2.46 -1.96
C THR A 184 10.89 3.87 -1.64
N VAL A 185 10.06 4.01 -0.59
CA VAL A 185 9.84 5.29 0.12
C VAL A 185 10.63 5.30 1.44
N THR A 186 11.38 6.37 1.67
CA THR A 186 12.10 6.65 2.92
C THR A 186 11.46 7.87 3.59
N LEU A 187 11.04 7.74 4.84
CA LEU A 187 10.44 8.84 5.60
C LEU A 187 11.51 9.70 6.28
N THR A 188 11.32 11.02 6.25
CA THR A 188 12.15 12.04 6.92
C THR A 188 11.26 13.14 7.51
N GLY A 189 11.81 14.07 8.29
CA GLY A 189 11.02 15.11 8.96
C GLY A 189 10.48 14.64 10.31
N ASP A 190 9.20 14.87 10.59
CA ASP A 190 8.58 14.46 11.87
C ASP A 190 8.17 12.98 11.86
N ILE A 191 9.16 12.11 12.01
CA ILE A 191 8.98 10.65 11.94
C ILE A 191 8.87 9.99 13.33
N ALA A 192 8.64 10.77 14.40
CA ALA A 192 8.71 10.29 15.78
C ALA A 192 7.64 9.24 16.16
N THR A 193 6.55 9.15 15.38
CA THR A 193 5.48 8.15 15.55
C THR A 193 5.45 7.10 14.42
N CYS A 194 6.49 7.07 13.58
CA CYS A 194 6.50 6.37 12.30
C CYS A 194 7.41 5.15 12.28
N VAL A 195 7.00 4.14 11.52
CA VAL A 195 7.76 2.92 11.25
C VAL A 195 7.81 2.71 9.73
N ASN A 196 9.01 2.77 9.18
CA ASN A 196 9.28 2.65 7.75
C ASN A 196 10.14 1.41 7.43
N GLY A 197 10.56 0.64 8.45
CA GLY A 197 11.33 -0.58 8.30
C GLY A 197 12.10 -0.96 9.57
N LEU A 198 13.19 -1.72 9.41
CA LEU A 198 14.10 -2.11 10.48
C LEU A 198 15.49 -1.49 10.24
N GLY A 199 15.81 -0.44 11.00
CA GLY A 199 17.02 0.35 10.79
C GLY A 199 17.08 0.91 9.37
N ASN A 200 18.20 0.72 8.67
CA ASN A 200 18.37 1.16 7.28
C ASN A 200 17.65 0.27 6.25
N SER A 201 17.00 -0.83 6.68
CA SER A 201 16.20 -1.69 5.80
C SER A 201 14.73 -1.25 5.85
N VAL A 202 14.38 -0.28 4.99
CA VAL A 202 12.98 0.13 4.78
C VAL A 202 12.12 -1.05 4.30
N PHE A 203 10.81 -1.00 4.49
CA PHE A 203 9.89 -2.02 3.97
C PHE A 203 9.92 -2.07 2.44
N GLY A 204 10.02 -0.93 1.76
CA GLY A 204 9.95 -0.85 0.30
C GLY A 204 8.96 0.24 -0.06
N GLN A 205 7.86 -0.13 -0.70
CA GLN A 205 6.80 0.81 -1.10
C GLN A 205 6.01 1.36 0.11
N TYR A 206 6.07 0.66 1.26
CA TYR A 206 5.24 0.85 2.44
C TYR A 206 5.89 1.64 3.59
N ALA A 207 5.08 2.41 4.32
CA ALA A 207 5.37 2.84 5.70
C ALA A 207 4.07 3.16 6.46
N TYR A 208 4.17 3.39 7.78
CA TYR A 208 3.04 3.87 8.59
C TYR A 208 3.48 4.79 9.74
N CYS A 209 2.55 5.57 10.30
CA CYS A 209 2.69 6.25 11.59
C CYS A 209 1.46 6.02 12.47
N ASN A 210 1.69 5.77 13.77
CA ASN A 210 0.65 5.62 14.80
C ASN A 210 -0.46 4.56 14.56
N ALA A 211 -0.33 3.71 13.53
CA ALA A 211 -1.32 2.72 13.12
C ALA A 211 -1.83 1.84 14.27
N GLN A 212 -0.94 1.34 15.13
CA GLN A 212 -1.28 0.47 16.26
C GLN A 212 -2.23 1.16 17.27
N ALA A 213 -2.07 2.47 17.50
CA ALA A 213 -2.97 3.22 18.37
C ALA A 213 -4.35 3.42 17.72
N TRP A 214 -4.38 3.69 16.41
CA TRP A 214 -5.64 3.77 15.65
C TRP A 214 -6.39 2.43 15.66
N PHE A 215 -5.72 1.32 15.36
CA PHE A 215 -6.31 -0.01 15.40
C PHE A 215 -6.78 -0.43 16.81
N SER A 216 -6.07 -0.02 17.86
CA SER A 216 -6.50 -0.25 19.25
C SER A 216 -7.79 0.54 19.55
N ALA A 217 -7.86 1.79 19.13
CA ALA A 217 -9.03 2.65 19.32
C ALA A 217 -10.25 2.18 18.52
N THR A 218 -10.08 1.81 17.24
CA THR A 218 -11.17 1.25 16.43
C THR A 218 -11.63 -0.10 16.92
N THR A 219 -10.72 -1.01 17.29
CA THR A 219 -11.09 -2.32 17.85
C THR A 219 -11.91 -2.16 19.14
N ALA A 220 -11.50 -1.24 20.03
CA ALA A 220 -12.26 -0.92 21.25
C ALA A 220 -13.65 -0.33 20.93
N ALA A 221 -13.75 0.57 19.95
CA ALA A 221 -15.01 1.19 19.53
C ALA A 221 -15.97 0.20 18.83
N VAL A 222 -15.46 -0.83 18.14
CA VAL A 222 -16.27 -1.93 17.63
C VAL A 222 -16.75 -2.84 18.78
N GLN A 223 -15.86 -3.15 19.74
CA GLN A 223 -16.21 -3.97 20.91
C GLN A 223 -17.23 -3.29 21.85
N SER A 224 -17.27 -1.96 21.90
CA SER A 224 -18.30 -1.19 22.61
C SER A 224 -19.59 -0.96 21.79
N GLY A 225 -19.64 -1.39 20.54
CA GLY A 225 -20.78 -1.18 19.64
C GLY A 225 -20.93 0.24 19.09
N MET A 226 -19.90 1.08 19.22
CA MET A 226 -19.89 2.47 18.72
C MET A 226 -19.50 2.54 17.24
N THR A 227 -18.62 1.65 16.77
CA THR A 227 -18.25 1.49 15.36
C THR A 227 -18.89 0.22 14.80
N ASN A 228 -19.63 0.32 13.70
CA ASN A 228 -20.14 -0.85 12.97
C ASN A 228 -19.24 -1.16 11.77
N VAL A 229 -18.68 -2.37 11.73
CA VAL A 229 -17.88 -2.86 10.59
C VAL A 229 -18.78 -3.65 9.66
N SER A 230 -18.97 -3.19 8.42
CA SER A 230 -19.79 -3.90 7.44
C SER A 230 -19.18 -5.25 7.09
N ALA A 231 -19.96 -6.33 7.19
CA ALA A 231 -19.56 -7.63 6.66
C ALA A 231 -19.37 -7.55 5.13
N PRO A 232 -18.38 -8.26 4.55
CA PRO A 232 -18.11 -8.21 3.10
C PRO A 232 -19.26 -8.81 2.27
N GLY A 233 -20.03 -9.72 2.86
CA GLY A 233 -21.23 -10.31 2.26
C GLY A 233 -20.95 -11.47 1.28
N THR A 234 -21.87 -11.64 0.33
CA THR A 234 -21.85 -12.71 -0.68
C THR A 234 -22.07 -12.08 -2.05
N GLY A 235 -21.21 -12.42 -3.01
CA GLY A 235 -21.26 -11.88 -4.37
C GLY A 235 -22.37 -12.52 -5.21
N SER A 236 -22.60 -11.97 -6.41
CA SER A 236 -23.67 -12.38 -7.33
C SER A 236 -23.60 -13.84 -7.79
N SER A 237 -22.43 -14.49 -7.67
CA SER A 237 -22.21 -15.92 -7.96
C SER A 237 -22.46 -16.85 -6.77
N GLY A 238 -22.89 -16.33 -5.61
CA GLY A 238 -23.03 -17.09 -4.36
C GLY A 238 -21.71 -17.33 -3.62
N GLN A 239 -20.58 -16.87 -4.16
CA GLN A 239 -19.28 -16.93 -3.48
C GLN A 239 -19.21 -15.89 -2.36
N ALA A 240 -18.63 -16.25 -1.21
CA ALA A 240 -18.35 -15.29 -0.14
C ALA A 240 -17.39 -14.19 -0.63
N CYS A 241 -17.72 -12.94 -0.35
CA CYS A 241 -16.90 -11.80 -0.76
C CYS A 241 -15.54 -11.80 -0.04
N PRO A 242 -14.42 -11.56 -0.75
CA PRO A 242 -13.10 -11.52 -0.14
C PRO A 242 -12.91 -10.27 0.73
N THR A 243 -12.02 -10.37 1.71
CA THR A 243 -11.44 -9.23 2.45
C THR A 243 -9.95 -9.13 2.13
N ILE A 244 -9.25 -8.09 2.60
CA ILE A 244 -7.83 -7.85 2.23
C ILE A 244 -6.88 -8.99 2.63
N ARG A 245 -7.25 -9.85 3.60
CA ARG A 245 -6.44 -11.00 4.04
C ARG A 245 -6.86 -12.33 3.37
N ASP A 246 -7.45 -12.30 2.20
CA ASP A 246 -7.96 -13.49 1.51
C ASP A 246 -6.96 -14.01 0.47
N PHE A 247 -6.54 -15.28 0.61
CA PHE A 247 -5.63 -15.95 -0.33
C PHE A 247 -6.14 -15.99 -1.77
N ARG A 248 -7.40 -15.63 -2.03
CA ARG A 248 -7.98 -15.45 -3.36
C ARG A 248 -7.61 -14.13 -4.05
N ILE A 249 -7.19 -13.10 -3.32
CA ILE A 249 -7.00 -11.73 -3.87
C ILE A 249 -5.65 -11.09 -3.56
N VAL A 250 -4.97 -11.52 -2.49
CA VAL A 250 -3.63 -11.00 -2.13
C VAL A 250 -2.58 -11.38 -3.17
N ASP A 251 -1.42 -10.73 -3.14
CA ASP A 251 -0.24 -11.15 -3.91
C ASP A 251 0.99 -11.51 -3.03
N GLN A 252 2.20 -11.11 -3.43
CA GLN A 252 3.45 -11.25 -2.69
C GLN A 252 3.62 -10.24 -1.55
N ASP A 253 3.14 -9.00 -1.70
CA ASP A 253 3.48 -7.85 -0.86
C ASP A 253 2.20 -7.27 -0.25
N GLN A 254 1.60 -7.96 0.73
CA GLN A 254 0.26 -7.65 1.22
C GLN A 254 0.15 -6.24 1.83
N SER A 255 -0.91 -5.51 1.47
CA SER A 255 -1.27 -4.22 2.10
C SER A 255 -0.10 -3.22 2.08
N ASP A 256 0.69 -3.20 1.00
CA ASP A 256 1.92 -2.39 0.86
C ASP A 256 1.67 -0.91 0.52
N ASN A 257 0.47 -0.58 0.06
CA ASN A 257 0.14 0.67 -0.61
C ASN A 257 -1.35 1.00 -0.41
N VAL A 258 -1.74 2.27 -0.58
CA VAL A 258 -2.99 2.84 -0.03
C VAL A 258 -4.05 3.13 -1.10
N VAL A 259 -5.31 3.39 -0.71
CA VAL A 259 -6.44 3.67 -1.63
C VAL A 259 -6.48 5.14 -2.07
N THR A 260 -5.59 5.99 -1.54
CA THR A 260 -5.53 7.42 -1.86
C THR A 260 -5.40 7.70 -3.36
N THR A 261 -6.19 8.67 -3.85
CA THR A 261 -6.03 9.25 -5.18
C THR A 261 -5.80 10.76 -5.14
N TYR A 262 -5.04 11.25 -6.11
CA TYR A 262 -4.82 12.68 -6.37
C TYR A 262 -5.31 13.04 -7.78
N LEU A 263 -5.21 14.32 -8.16
CA LEU A 263 -5.48 14.81 -9.52
C LEU A 263 -4.24 15.51 -10.08
N MET A 264 -3.88 15.23 -11.34
CA MET A 264 -2.96 16.06 -12.12
C MET A 264 -3.76 16.98 -13.05
N ILE A 265 -3.81 18.25 -12.69
CA ILE A 265 -4.46 19.31 -13.45
C ILE A 265 -3.42 19.88 -14.44
N GLY A 266 -3.76 19.90 -15.73
CA GLY A 266 -2.94 20.50 -16.79
C GLY A 266 -1.53 19.91 -16.95
N GLY A 267 -1.26 18.70 -16.44
CA GLY A 267 0.05 18.05 -16.50
C GLY A 267 1.15 18.68 -15.64
N ASN A 268 0.82 19.61 -14.73
CA ASN A 268 1.82 20.25 -13.85
C ASN A 268 1.34 20.68 -12.46
N THR A 269 0.02 20.59 -12.19
CA THR A 269 -0.59 21.06 -10.95
C THR A 269 -1.20 19.88 -10.20
N LEU A 270 -0.72 19.61 -8.98
CA LEU A 270 -1.24 18.52 -8.15
C LEU A 270 -2.37 19.00 -7.22
N ALA A 271 -3.37 18.16 -7.01
CA ALA A 271 -4.47 18.45 -6.09
C ALA A 271 -4.96 17.19 -5.36
N GLN A 272 -5.51 17.37 -4.16
CA GLN A 272 -6.33 16.32 -3.53
C GLN A 272 -7.56 16.05 -4.40
N ASN A 273 -7.97 14.79 -4.52
CA ASN A 273 -9.16 14.38 -5.29
C ASN A 273 -10.47 14.67 -4.51
N THR A 274 -10.63 15.90 -4.01
CA THR A 274 -11.86 16.36 -3.36
C THR A 274 -13.01 16.42 -4.38
N PRO A 275 -14.29 16.33 -3.96
CA PRO A 275 -15.42 16.49 -4.86
C PRO A 275 -15.39 17.82 -5.63
N ALA A 276 -14.95 18.90 -4.96
CA ALA A 276 -14.81 20.23 -5.56
C ALA A 276 -13.70 20.29 -6.62
N ASN A 277 -12.52 19.71 -6.35
CA ASN A 277 -11.42 19.70 -7.31
C ASN A 277 -11.72 18.80 -8.52
N SER A 278 -12.37 17.64 -8.29
CA SER A 278 -12.83 16.74 -9.35
C SER A 278 -13.88 17.41 -10.24
N GLN A 279 -14.92 18.02 -9.64
CA GLN A 279 -15.96 18.73 -10.39
C GLN A 279 -15.40 19.94 -11.19
N ALA A 280 -14.42 20.66 -10.64
CA ALA A 280 -13.81 21.80 -11.30
C ALA A 280 -12.81 21.43 -12.41
N ASN A 281 -12.31 20.19 -12.44
CA ASN A 281 -11.29 19.73 -13.38
C ASN A 281 -11.64 18.33 -13.94
N PRO A 282 -12.74 18.19 -14.72
CA PRO A 282 -13.20 16.89 -15.22
C PRO A 282 -12.21 16.20 -16.17
N ASP A 283 -11.32 16.98 -16.81
CA ASP A 283 -10.26 16.48 -17.70
C ASP A 283 -8.92 16.20 -16.97
N ALA A 284 -8.88 16.27 -15.64
CA ALA A 284 -7.66 15.99 -14.87
C ALA A 284 -7.35 14.48 -14.82
N GLU A 285 -6.07 14.15 -14.89
CA GLU A 285 -5.61 12.76 -14.72
C GLU A 285 -5.81 12.33 -13.26
N VAL A 286 -6.59 11.26 -13.03
CA VAL A 286 -6.73 10.67 -11.70
C VAL A 286 -5.49 9.82 -11.41
N LEU A 287 -4.79 10.20 -10.35
CA LEU A 287 -3.52 9.62 -9.94
C LEU A 287 -3.76 8.56 -8.87
N SER A 288 -3.63 7.29 -9.23
CA SER A 288 -3.82 6.10 -8.38
C SER A 288 -2.64 5.12 -8.45
N ASN A 289 -2.63 4.12 -7.56
CA ASN A 289 -1.75 2.95 -7.61
C ASN A 289 -2.59 1.67 -7.79
N ALA A 290 -1.91 0.52 -7.92
CA ALA A 290 -2.54 -0.80 -8.03
C ALA A 290 -2.31 -1.70 -6.79
N SER A 291 -2.30 -1.08 -5.60
CA SER A 291 -2.37 -1.76 -4.29
C SER A 291 -3.40 -2.88 -4.28
N ASP A 292 -3.16 -3.94 -3.49
CA ASP A 292 -4.18 -4.96 -3.20
C ASP A 292 -5.47 -4.34 -2.61
N ASN A 293 -5.37 -3.22 -1.89
CA ASN A 293 -6.52 -2.44 -1.45
C ASN A 293 -7.24 -1.74 -2.60
N ALA A 294 -6.54 -1.07 -3.52
CA ALA A 294 -7.18 -0.49 -4.71
C ALA A 294 -7.82 -1.59 -5.59
N LEU A 295 -7.11 -2.70 -5.78
CA LEU A 295 -7.54 -3.86 -6.55
C LEU A 295 -8.80 -4.52 -5.98
N ILE A 296 -8.87 -4.74 -4.65
CA ILE A 296 -10.06 -5.35 -4.03
C ILE A 296 -11.26 -4.40 -4.08
N ASN A 297 -11.06 -3.10 -3.81
CA ASN A 297 -12.14 -2.12 -3.69
C ASN A 297 -12.71 -1.67 -5.04
N ASP A 298 -11.86 -1.39 -6.04
CA ASP A 298 -12.28 -0.76 -7.30
C ASP A 298 -12.55 -1.76 -8.42
N PHE A 299 -12.02 -2.99 -8.32
CA PHE A 299 -12.10 -4.00 -9.38
C PHE A 299 -12.74 -5.33 -8.94
N ILE A 300 -12.18 -6.00 -7.92
CA ILE A 300 -12.64 -7.37 -7.56
C ILE A 300 -14.01 -7.34 -6.88
N GLN A 301 -14.21 -6.57 -5.81
CA GLN A 301 -15.51 -6.51 -5.13
C GLN A 301 -16.62 -5.97 -6.06
N PRO A 302 -16.42 -4.91 -6.87
CA PRO A 302 -17.42 -4.46 -7.83
C PRO A 302 -17.75 -5.52 -8.90
N ALA A 303 -16.75 -6.21 -9.48
CA ALA A 303 -17.00 -7.28 -10.44
C ALA A 303 -17.81 -8.44 -9.84
N LEU A 304 -17.54 -8.82 -8.59
CA LEU A 304 -18.28 -9.84 -7.85
C LEU A 304 -19.68 -9.40 -7.39
N GLY A 305 -20.03 -8.10 -7.48
CA GLY A 305 -21.26 -7.55 -6.89
C GLY A 305 -21.24 -7.52 -5.35
N CYS A 306 -20.06 -7.38 -4.74
CA CYS A 306 -19.84 -7.31 -3.30
C CYS A 306 -20.07 -5.89 -2.74
N SER A 307 -20.28 -5.78 -1.43
CA SER A 307 -20.45 -4.50 -0.74
C SER A 307 -19.11 -3.98 -0.20
N LEU A 308 -18.75 -2.75 -0.57
CA LEU A 308 -17.56 -2.07 -0.04
C LEU A 308 -17.77 -1.63 1.41
N TYR A 309 -16.75 -1.73 2.25
CA TYR A 309 -16.72 -1.07 3.56
C TYR A 309 -16.07 0.32 3.43
N SER A 310 -16.90 1.29 3.04
CA SER A 310 -16.51 2.69 2.85
C SER A 310 -16.79 3.55 4.08
N ASN A 311 -15.95 4.56 4.30
CA ASN A 311 -16.07 5.55 5.37
C ASN A 311 -16.06 6.98 4.78
N PRO A 312 -16.66 7.98 5.45
CA PRO A 312 -16.67 9.37 4.99
C PRO A 312 -15.27 9.92 4.69
N CYS A 313 -15.11 10.60 3.57
CA CYS A 313 -13.83 11.15 3.11
C CYS A 313 -14.01 12.49 2.40
N THR A 314 -13.49 13.57 2.98
CA THR A 314 -13.57 14.93 2.41
C THR A 314 -12.62 15.14 1.22
N THR A 315 -11.61 14.28 1.08
CA THR A 315 -10.55 14.33 0.05
C THR A 315 -10.71 13.27 -1.04
N CYS A 316 -11.89 12.67 -1.16
CA CYS A 316 -12.22 11.63 -2.12
C CYS A 316 -13.42 12.08 -2.99
N PRO A 317 -13.47 11.72 -4.29
CA PRO A 317 -14.37 12.37 -5.25
C PRO A 317 -15.85 12.11 -4.95
N GLN A 318 -16.16 10.96 -4.34
CA GLN A 318 -17.53 10.56 -3.96
C GLN A 318 -17.90 10.93 -2.51
N GLY A 319 -17.06 11.69 -1.80
CA GLY A 319 -17.28 12.05 -0.38
C GLY A 319 -17.10 10.90 0.63
N GLN A 320 -16.71 9.71 0.15
CA GLN A 320 -16.49 8.49 0.92
C GLN A 320 -15.53 7.56 0.17
N THR A 321 -14.81 6.70 0.89
CA THR A 321 -13.89 5.69 0.33
C THR A 321 -13.67 4.52 1.30
N PRO A 322 -13.38 3.30 0.83
CA PRO A 322 -12.60 2.34 1.60
C PRO A 322 -11.14 2.83 1.76
N ALA A 323 -10.43 2.29 2.73
CA ALA A 323 -9.04 2.64 3.06
C ALA A 323 -8.26 1.38 3.44
N LEU A 324 -6.93 1.39 3.36
CA LEU A 324 -6.07 0.27 3.79
C LEU A 324 -6.42 -0.12 5.23
N SER A 325 -6.45 0.88 6.10
CA SER A 325 -6.78 0.75 7.52
C SER A 325 -8.17 0.16 7.78
N THR A 326 -9.18 0.47 6.96
CA THR A 326 -10.56 0.00 7.16
C THR A 326 -10.82 -1.35 6.49
N ASN A 327 -10.15 -1.66 5.37
CA ASN A 327 -10.10 -3.01 4.83
C ASN A 327 -9.41 -3.99 5.82
N GLU A 328 -8.29 -3.59 6.43
CA GLU A 328 -7.60 -4.41 7.45
C GLU A 328 -8.46 -4.59 8.71
N LEU A 329 -9.18 -3.56 9.13
CA LEU A 329 -10.18 -3.67 10.20
C LEU A 329 -11.29 -4.67 9.81
N GLN A 330 -11.83 -4.59 8.59
CA GLN A 330 -12.83 -5.55 8.09
C GLN A 330 -12.30 -6.98 8.10
N ALA A 331 -11.09 -7.23 7.59
CA ALA A 331 -10.48 -8.56 7.57
C ALA A 331 -10.17 -9.11 8.98
N SER A 332 -9.94 -8.24 9.97
CA SER A 332 -9.74 -8.65 11.36
C SER A 332 -11.02 -9.12 12.07
N PHE A 333 -12.19 -8.59 11.69
CA PHE A 333 -13.51 -9.01 12.22
C PHE A 333 -14.19 -10.08 11.35
N PHE A 334 -13.87 -10.13 10.05
CA PHE A 334 -14.37 -11.09 9.08
C PHE A 334 -13.21 -11.84 8.40
N PRO A 335 -12.49 -12.71 9.13
CA PRO A 335 -11.39 -13.49 8.61
C PRO A 335 -11.87 -14.52 7.56
N PRO A 336 -11.15 -14.69 6.43
CA PRO A 336 -11.54 -15.64 5.39
C PRO A 336 -11.56 -17.10 5.86
N ALA A 337 -12.61 -17.83 5.47
CA ALA A 337 -12.80 -19.24 5.82
C ALA A 337 -11.76 -20.19 5.18
N GLY A 338 -11.12 -19.76 4.08
CA GLY A 338 -9.97 -20.46 3.46
C GLY A 338 -8.64 -20.27 4.19
N GLY A 339 -8.65 -19.64 5.37
CA GLY A 339 -7.47 -19.22 6.11
C GLY A 339 -7.16 -17.74 5.89
N THR A 340 -6.75 -17.07 6.96
CA THR A 340 -6.28 -15.67 6.89
C THR A 340 -4.87 -15.64 6.31
N ALA A 341 -4.70 -14.96 5.18
CA ALA A 341 -3.39 -14.68 4.63
C ALA A 341 -2.71 -13.63 5.52
N LEU A 342 -1.47 -13.92 5.93
CA LEU A 342 -0.66 -13.07 6.82
C LEU A 342 0.77 -12.99 6.27
N VAL A 343 1.34 -11.79 6.29
CA VAL A 343 2.68 -11.47 5.74
C VAL A 343 3.73 -12.50 6.22
N PRO A 344 4.32 -13.31 5.34
CA PRO A 344 5.20 -14.42 5.73
C PRO A 344 6.67 -13.99 5.88
N LEU A 345 7.54 -14.87 6.39
CA LEU A 345 8.96 -14.55 6.62
C LEU A 345 9.80 -14.38 5.34
N ASN A 346 9.30 -14.86 4.20
CA ASN A 346 9.93 -14.77 2.87
C ASN A 346 9.37 -13.62 2.00
N ASP A 347 8.42 -12.83 2.51
CA ASP A 347 7.91 -11.65 1.81
C ASP A 347 9.08 -10.65 1.55
N PRO A 348 9.23 -10.14 0.31
CA PRO A 348 10.32 -9.25 -0.09
C PRO A 348 10.45 -8.00 0.78
N MET A 349 9.32 -7.41 1.16
CA MET A 349 9.22 -6.18 1.93
C MET A 349 9.72 -6.36 3.37
N VAL A 350 9.66 -7.58 3.92
CA VAL A 350 10.14 -7.92 5.27
C VAL A 350 11.52 -8.58 5.32
N LEU A 351 12.20 -8.77 4.18
CA LEU A 351 13.60 -9.20 4.16
C LEU A 351 14.57 -8.10 4.64
N VAL A 352 15.66 -8.51 5.29
CA VAL A 352 16.83 -7.65 5.60
C VAL A 352 18.02 -8.19 4.81
N ASN A 353 18.52 -7.42 3.84
CA ASN A 353 19.60 -7.83 2.93
C ASN A 353 19.34 -9.18 2.23
N GLY A 354 18.06 -9.46 1.90
CA GLY A 354 17.63 -10.72 1.30
C GLY A 354 17.52 -11.90 2.28
N GLN A 355 17.65 -11.68 3.59
CA GLN A 355 17.49 -12.69 4.63
C GLN A 355 16.20 -12.46 5.41
N GLN A 356 15.57 -13.54 5.87
CA GLN A 356 14.34 -13.48 6.67
C GLN A 356 14.59 -12.78 8.02
N SER A 357 13.65 -11.94 8.47
CA SER A 357 13.78 -11.23 9.75
C SER A 357 12.47 -11.22 10.52
N LEU A 358 12.40 -12.03 11.59
CA LEU A 358 11.23 -12.09 12.48
C LEU A 358 10.89 -10.72 13.09
N GLN A 359 11.90 -9.87 13.31
CA GLN A 359 11.68 -8.51 13.81
C GLN A 359 11.07 -7.60 12.72
N LYS A 360 11.54 -7.67 11.47
CA LYS A 360 11.02 -6.79 10.39
C LYS A 360 9.60 -7.17 9.99
N VAL A 361 9.26 -8.45 9.91
CA VAL A 361 7.86 -8.88 9.67
C VAL A 361 6.93 -8.50 10.83
N ASN A 362 7.41 -8.56 12.08
CA ASN A 362 6.61 -8.12 13.23
C ASN A 362 6.35 -6.60 13.24
N LEU A 363 7.29 -5.79 12.74
CA LEU A 363 7.08 -4.36 12.52
C LEU A 363 6.09 -4.11 11.37
N TYR A 364 6.19 -4.85 10.25
CA TYR A 364 5.25 -4.71 9.13
C TYR A 364 3.82 -5.06 9.56
N ARG A 365 3.63 -6.27 10.13
CA ARG A 365 2.33 -6.78 10.59
C ARG A 365 1.65 -5.86 11.62
N ALA A 366 2.42 -5.23 12.50
CA ALA A 366 1.91 -4.25 13.45
C ALA A 366 1.33 -2.99 12.78
N GLY A 367 1.83 -2.60 11.61
CA GLY A 367 1.28 -1.51 10.80
C GLY A 367 -0.04 -1.83 10.11
N VAL A 368 -0.34 -3.12 9.89
CA VAL A 368 -1.52 -3.62 9.17
C VAL A 368 -2.47 -4.44 10.07
N ASN A 369 -2.36 -4.31 11.40
CA ASN A 369 -3.18 -5.02 12.40
C ASN A 369 -3.16 -6.56 12.29
N GLN A 370 -2.07 -7.13 11.78
CA GLN A 370 -1.89 -8.58 11.70
C GLN A 370 -1.25 -9.13 12.99
N PRO A 371 -1.60 -10.36 13.44
CA PRO A 371 -0.99 -10.96 14.63
C PRO A 371 0.54 -11.09 14.49
N GLN A 372 1.25 -11.00 15.62
CA GLN A 372 2.71 -11.13 15.62
C GLN A 372 3.15 -12.45 14.98
N ALA A 373 4.14 -12.33 14.09
CA ALA A 373 4.81 -13.43 13.42
C ALA A 373 5.59 -14.28 14.41
N ASP A 374 5.45 -15.60 14.25
CA ASP A 374 6.27 -16.64 14.89
C ASP A 374 6.57 -17.76 13.87
N SER A 375 7.28 -18.81 14.30
CA SER A 375 7.63 -19.97 13.46
C SER A 375 6.44 -20.84 13.05
N THR A 376 5.26 -20.65 13.64
CA THR A 376 4.03 -21.40 13.32
C THR A 376 3.15 -20.66 12.30
N ASN A 377 3.15 -19.33 12.34
CA ASN A 377 2.18 -18.49 11.63
C ASN A 377 2.78 -17.60 10.51
N ALA A 378 4.09 -17.69 10.26
CA ALA A 378 4.79 -16.93 9.21
C ALA A 378 5.62 -17.81 8.24
N SER A 379 5.31 -19.10 8.14
CA SER A 379 5.95 -20.07 7.23
C SER A 379 5.69 -19.73 5.76
N GLY A 380 6.74 -19.43 5.00
CA GLY A 380 6.65 -19.13 3.57
C GLY A 380 6.15 -20.31 2.72
N THR A 381 6.57 -21.54 3.04
CA THR A 381 6.06 -22.75 2.38
C THR A 381 4.56 -22.91 2.60
N THR A 382 4.09 -22.66 3.83
CA THR A 382 2.66 -22.75 4.17
C THR A 382 1.85 -21.63 3.52
N TYR A 383 2.39 -20.41 3.45
CA TYR A 383 1.79 -19.32 2.69
C TYR A 383 1.65 -19.70 1.21
N CYS A 384 2.73 -20.21 0.58
CA CYS A 384 2.72 -20.64 -0.81
C CYS A 384 1.73 -21.78 -1.10
N GLN A 385 1.54 -22.73 -0.16
CA GLN A 385 0.51 -23.77 -0.28
C GLN A 385 -0.90 -23.17 -0.32
N GLN A 386 -1.20 -22.20 0.54
CA GLN A 386 -2.51 -21.55 0.56
C GLN A 386 -2.69 -20.54 -0.58
N PHE A 387 -1.62 -19.89 -1.04
CA PHE A 387 -1.66 -18.93 -2.13
C PHE A 387 -2.06 -19.56 -3.48
N ALA A 388 -1.95 -20.89 -3.62
CA ALA A 388 -2.55 -21.63 -4.73
C ALA A 388 -4.09 -21.42 -4.86
N GLN A 389 -4.78 -20.96 -3.81
CA GLN A 389 -6.19 -20.54 -3.87
C GLN A 389 -6.42 -19.36 -4.85
N SER A 390 -5.46 -18.45 -5.00
CA SER A 390 -5.54 -17.29 -5.92
C SER A 390 -5.74 -17.75 -7.36
N GLY A 391 -4.82 -18.56 -7.90
CA GLY A 391 -4.93 -19.08 -9.27
C GLY A 391 -6.21 -19.89 -9.53
N LEU A 392 -6.71 -20.64 -8.54
CA LEU A 392 -7.99 -21.35 -8.65
C LEU A 392 -9.18 -20.37 -8.72
N PHE A 393 -9.19 -19.34 -7.88
CA PHE A 393 -10.24 -18.31 -7.87
C PHE A 393 -10.24 -17.45 -9.15
N ILE A 394 -9.07 -17.08 -9.66
CA ILE A 394 -8.90 -16.33 -10.91
C ILE A 394 -9.41 -17.16 -12.10
N SER A 395 -9.09 -18.46 -12.14
CA SER A 395 -9.60 -19.36 -13.17
C SER A 395 -11.13 -19.57 -13.07
N LEU A 396 -11.66 -19.76 -11.86
CA LEU A 396 -13.09 -19.95 -11.61
C LEU A 396 -13.93 -18.74 -12.06
N ASN A 397 -13.39 -17.52 -11.91
CA ASN A 397 -14.07 -16.28 -12.28
C ASN A 397 -13.59 -15.70 -13.63
N GLN A 398 -12.89 -16.48 -14.46
CA GLN A 398 -12.29 -16.03 -15.71
C GLN A 398 -13.27 -15.29 -16.64
N GLN A 399 -14.50 -15.79 -16.81
CA GLN A 399 -15.50 -15.15 -17.68
C GLN A 399 -15.90 -13.74 -17.19
N LEU A 400 -16.05 -13.59 -15.87
CA LEU A 400 -16.43 -12.33 -15.22
C LEU A 400 -15.30 -11.30 -15.30
N PHE A 401 -14.09 -11.72 -14.92
CA PHE A 401 -12.90 -10.85 -14.93
C PHE A 401 -12.40 -10.54 -16.35
N SER A 402 -12.69 -11.38 -17.36
CA SER A 402 -12.43 -11.03 -18.77
C SER A 402 -13.35 -9.92 -19.30
N GLY A 403 -14.53 -9.74 -18.69
CA GLY A 403 -15.46 -8.65 -18.99
C GLY A 403 -15.20 -7.35 -18.22
N THR A 404 -14.21 -7.32 -17.33
CA THR A 404 -13.87 -6.18 -16.48
C THR A 404 -12.56 -5.53 -16.96
N ALA A 405 -12.49 -4.19 -16.95
CA ALA A 405 -11.30 -3.44 -17.37
C ALA A 405 -10.06 -3.80 -16.53
N SER A 406 -8.88 -3.70 -17.14
CA SER A 406 -7.61 -3.90 -16.43
C SER A 406 -7.30 -2.71 -15.50
N PRO A 407 -6.83 -2.96 -14.26
CA PRO A 407 -6.24 -1.93 -13.41
C PRO A 407 -5.02 -1.23 -14.03
N ALA A 408 -4.23 -1.96 -14.83
CA ALA A 408 -3.09 -1.42 -15.57
C ALA A 408 -3.20 -1.79 -17.05
N THR A 409 -3.77 -0.89 -17.85
CA THR A 409 -4.06 -1.12 -19.28
C THR A 409 -2.82 -1.16 -20.18
N ASP A 410 -1.66 -0.73 -19.67
CA ASP A 410 -0.35 -0.85 -20.33
C ASP A 410 0.45 -2.09 -19.89
N GLN A 411 -0.12 -2.92 -19.00
CA GLN A 411 0.44 -4.21 -18.59
C GLN A 411 -0.46 -5.39 -18.95
N ALA A 412 -1.79 -5.24 -18.88
CA ALA A 412 -2.76 -6.29 -19.19
C ALA A 412 -4.05 -5.72 -19.81
N THR A 413 -4.77 -6.51 -20.62
CA THR A 413 -5.95 -6.03 -21.37
C THR A 413 -7.27 -6.01 -20.56
N ASN A 414 -7.42 -6.91 -19.60
CA ASN A 414 -8.59 -7.03 -18.72
C ASN A 414 -8.20 -7.54 -17.32
N LEU A 415 -9.13 -7.49 -16.36
CA LEU A 415 -8.89 -7.90 -14.98
C LEU A 415 -8.43 -9.36 -14.86
N PHE A 416 -8.94 -10.29 -15.69
CA PHE A 416 -8.47 -11.69 -15.69
C PHE A 416 -6.99 -11.78 -16.06
N THR A 417 -6.56 -11.12 -17.13
CA THR A 417 -5.15 -11.08 -17.55
C THR A 417 -4.25 -10.39 -16.53
N PHE A 418 -4.74 -9.35 -15.84
CA PHE A 418 -4.00 -8.65 -14.79
C PHE A 418 -3.79 -9.52 -13.55
N LEU A 419 -4.86 -10.15 -13.04
CA LEU A 419 -4.78 -11.03 -11.88
C LEU A 419 -3.93 -12.28 -12.16
N ALA A 420 -4.07 -12.89 -13.34
CA ALA A 420 -3.23 -14.02 -13.74
C ALA A 420 -1.75 -13.62 -13.90
N MET A 421 -1.47 -12.37 -14.29
CA MET A 421 -0.10 -11.82 -14.34
C MET A 421 0.49 -11.65 -12.94
N ARG A 422 -0.16 -10.89 -12.03
CA ARG A 422 0.33 -10.74 -10.64
C ARG A 422 0.50 -12.09 -9.96
N PHE A 423 -0.51 -12.97 -10.01
CA PHE A 423 -0.40 -14.33 -9.44
C PHE A 423 0.80 -15.12 -10.00
N SER A 424 1.07 -15.04 -11.31
CA SER A 424 2.23 -15.68 -11.94
C SER A 424 3.56 -15.13 -11.40
N MET A 425 3.64 -13.81 -11.18
CA MET A 425 4.86 -13.14 -10.74
C MET A 425 5.11 -13.38 -9.24
N SER A 426 4.10 -13.16 -8.40
CA SER A 426 4.15 -13.41 -6.95
C SER A 426 4.42 -14.88 -6.57
N PHE A 427 3.86 -15.84 -7.33
CA PHE A 427 4.13 -17.28 -7.12
C PHE A 427 5.49 -17.74 -7.69
N GLY A 428 6.10 -16.90 -8.54
CA GLY A 428 7.38 -17.13 -9.18
C GLY A 428 8.59 -17.06 -8.24
N PRO A 429 9.81 -17.15 -8.79
CA PRO A 429 11.05 -16.89 -8.04
C PRO A 429 11.17 -15.40 -7.65
N ALA A 430 12.10 -15.09 -6.75
CA ALA A 430 12.43 -13.72 -6.35
C ALA A 430 12.55 -12.76 -7.56
N PRO A 431 11.88 -11.59 -7.56
CA PRO A 431 11.27 -10.92 -6.41
C PRO A 431 9.94 -11.50 -5.90
N GLY A 432 9.35 -12.50 -6.55
CA GLY A 432 8.22 -13.25 -6.00
C GLY A 432 8.57 -14.08 -4.75
N LEU A 433 7.53 -14.64 -4.12
CA LEU A 433 7.60 -15.41 -2.87
C LEU A 433 8.50 -16.66 -2.96
N GLY A 434 8.84 -17.11 -4.16
CA GLY A 434 9.63 -18.32 -4.39
C GLY A 434 8.81 -19.61 -4.31
N CYS A 435 7.49 -19.55 -4.51
CA CYS A 435 6.61 -20.71 -4.32
C CYS A 435 6.98 -21.89 -5.24
N THR A 436 7.40 -21.60 -6.48
CA THR A 436 7.96 -22.62 -7.39
C THR A 436 9.16 -23.39 -6.79
N GLN A 437 10.04 -22.73 -6.02
CA GLN A 437 11.16 -23.39 -5.32
C GLN A 437 10.72 -24.04 -3.99
N LEU A 438 9.92 -23.33 -3.19
CA LEU A 438 9.47 -23.78 -1.87
C LEU A 438 8.55 -25.01 -1.92
N LEU A 439 7.83 -25.20 -3.03
CA LEU A 439 6.94 -26.34 -3.27
C LEU A 439 7.49 -27.34 -4.30
N ASN A 440 8.64 -27.06 -4.92
CA ASN A 440 9.23 -27.85 -6.01
C ASN A 440 8.24 -28.08 -7.19
N VAL A 441 7.56 -27.01 -7.63
CA VAL A 441 6.60 -27.03 -8.74
C VAL A 441 6.97 -26.03 -9.83
N ASN A 442 6.54 -26.30 -11.07
CA ASN A 442 6.59 -25.30 -12.14
C ASN A 442 5.59 -24.16 -11.86
N ASN A 443 5.81 -22.99 -12.48
CA ASN A 443 4.81 -21.92 -12.44
C ASN A 443 3.51 -22.42 -13.10
N PRO A 444 2.35 -22.33 -12.43
CA PRO A 444 1.08 -22.83 -12.93
C PRO A 444 0.46 -21.95 -14.03
N VAL A 445 1.01 -20.76 -14.32
CA VAL A 445 0.45 -19.81 -15.29
C VAL A 445 1.29 -19.71 -16.56
N THR A 446 0.64 -19.79 -17.71
CA THR A 446 1.20 -19.43 -19.02
C THR A 446 0.58 -18.11 -19.47
N LEU A 447 1.39 -17.06 -19.63
CA LEU A 447 0.97 -15.75 -20.13
C LEU A 447 1.23 -15.63 -21.65
N THR A 448 0.37 -14.90 -22.34
CA THR A 448 0.55 -14.50 -23.76
C THR A 448 0.60 -12.98 -23.84
N THR A 449 1.68 -12.43 -24.38
CA THR A 449 1.88 -10.99 -24.55
C THR A 449 1.78 -10.53 -26.00
N ASP A 450 1.45 -9.26 -26.21
CA ASP A 450 1.53 -8.61 -27.52
C ASP A 450 2.96 -8.14 -27.84
N GLY A 451 3.14 -7.46 -28.98
CA GLY A 451 4.43 -6.89 -29.39
C GLY A 451 4.95 -5.73 -28.53
N ASN A 452 4.14 -5.19 -27.62
CA ASN A 452 4.52 -4.17 -26.64
C ASN A 452 4.86 -4.79 -25.26
N GLY A 453 4.51 -6.06 -25.03
CA GLY A 453 4.66 -6.76 -23.75
C GLY A 453 3.38 -6.81 -22.90
N ILE A 454 2.25 -6.30 -23.40
CA ILE A 454 0.96 -6.29 -22.69
C ILE A 454 0.37 -7.70 -22.68
N VAL A 455 -0.03 -8.22 -21.51
CA VAL A 455 -0.68 -9.52 -21.36
C VAL A 455 -2.07 -9.47 -21.99
N THR A 456 -2.25 -10.25 -23.06
CA THR A 456 -3.49 -10.33 -23.85
C THR A 456 -4.32 -11.57 -23.56
N ALA A 457 -3.68 -12.64 -23.09
CA ALA A 457 -4.33 -13.86 -22.61
C ALA A 457 -3.49 -14.56 -21.54
N ALA A 458 -4.13 -15.39 -20.72
CA ALA A 458 -3.49 -16.24 -19.73
C ALA A 458 -4.18 -17.61 -19.66
N THR A 459 -3.44 -18.64 -19.28
CA THR A 459 -3.95 -19.99 -18.99
C THR A 459 -3.39 -20.44 -17.65
N ILE A 460 -4.25 -20.94 -16.75
CA ILE A 460 -3.86 -21.39 -15.41
C ILE A 460 -4.07 -22.91 -15.32
N ASN A 461 -3.02 -23.64 -14.94
CA ASN A 461 -3.04 -25.08 -14.71
C ASN A 461 -3.68 -25.39 -13.36
N THR A 462 -5.01 -25.45 -13.33
CA THR A 462 -5.79 -25.71 -12.12
C THR A 462 -5.56 -27.11 -11.55
N GLN A 463 -5.15 -28.09 -12.36
CA GLN A 463 -4.80 -29.43 -11.89
C GLN A 463 -3.51 -29.42 -11.05
N ALA A 464 -2.48 -28.68 -11.48
CA ALA A 464 -1.26 -28.49 -10.69
C ALA A 464 -1.54 -27.75 -9.37
N LEU A 465 -2.40 -26.72 -9.40
CA LEU A 465 -2.84 -26.03 -8.19
C LEU A 465 -3.61 -26.94 -7.23
N GLN A 466 -4.47 -27.84 -7.75
CA GLN A 466 -5.20 -28.82 -6.95
C GLN A 466 -4.27 -29.87 -6.30
N GLN A 467 -3.18 -30.25 -6.98
CA GLN A 467 -2.19 -31.20 -6.44
C GLN A 467 -1.48 -30.65 -5.20
N ILE A 468 -1.18 -29.35 -5.14
CA ILE A 468 -0.56 -28.69 -3.97
C ILE A 468 -1.37 -28.89 -2.67
N PHE A 469 -2.69 -28.95 -2.76
CA PHE A 469 -3.58 -29.25 -1.61
C PHE A 469 -3.70 -30.76 -1.30
N GLY A 470 -3.49 -31.63 -2.29
CA GLY A 470 -3.63 -33.09 -2.13
C GLY A 470 -2.43 -33.75 -1.44
N GLU A 471 -1.22 -33.23 -1.65
CA GLU A 471 0.02 -33.81 -1.09
C GLU A 471 0.13 -33.69 0.44
N THR A 472 -0.71 -32.87 1.09
CA THR A 472 -0.76 -32.71 2.55
C THR A 472 -1.15 -34.00 3.31
N THR A 473 -1.48 -35.08 2.61
CA THR A 473 -2.02 -36.32 3.20
C THR A 473 -1.04 -37.51 3.29
N THR A 474 0.16 -37.43 2.71
CA THR A 474 1.05 -38.62 2.59
C THR A 474 2.54 -38.33 2.82
N THR A 475 2.93 -38.09 4.07
CA THR A 475 4.34 -38.17 4.52
C THR A 475 4.49 -39.16 5.69
N GLY A 476 4.07 -40.42 5.45
CA GLY A 476 3.77 -41.34 6.55
C GLY A 476 3.89 -42.85 6.27
N THR A 477 4.70 -43.29 5.30
CA THR A 477 5.15 -44.70 5.20
C THR A 477 6.57 -44.76 4.62
N THR A 478 7.46 -45.51 5.27
CA THR A 478 8.81 -45.81 4.76
C THR A 478 8.76 -46.78 3.58
N ASN A 479 9.47 -46.48 2.48
CA ASN A 479 9.66 -47.43 1.38
C ASN A 479 10.47 -48.65 1.84
N SER A 480 9.78 -49.76 2.14
CA SER A 480 10.39 -51.08 2.24
C SER A 480 10.22 -51.83 0.91
N THR A 481 11.30 -51.95 0.16
CA THR A 481 11.34 -52.65 -1.13
C THR A 481 10.89 -54.11 -0.98
N SER A 482 9.88 -54.53 -1.74
CA SER A 482 9.62 -55.95 -1.99
C SER A 482 9.22 -56.16 -3.45
N THR A 483 10.03 -56.93 -4.17
CA THR A 483 9.82 -57.27 -5.58
C THR A 483 9.03 -58.56 -5.72
N SER A 484 7.90 -58.52 -6.42
CA SER A 484 7.30 -59.72 -7.01
C SER A 484 6.53 -59.40 -8.29
N HIS A 485 6.72 -60.24 -9.32
CA HIS A 485 5.81 -60.33 -10.46
C HIS A 485 4.66 -61.29 -10.11
N SER A 486 3.44 -61.08 -10.65
CA SER A 486 2.94 -61.87 -11.79
C SER A 486 1.43 -61.68 -12.08
N THR A 487 1.09 -61.61 -13.38
CA THR A 487 -0.13 -62.12 -14.06
C THR A 487 -1.53 -62.06 -13.40
N SER A 488 -2.34 -61.08 -13.83
CA SER A 488 -3.65 -61.25 -14.52
C SER A 488 -4.58 -62.46 -14.24
N GLN A 489 -5.80 -62.21 -13.71
CA GLN A 489 -7.09 -62.28 -14.46
C GLN A 489 -8.31 -61.84 -13.59
N PRO A 490 -9.51 -61.56 -14.16
CA PRO A 490 -10.66 -60.99 -13.44
C PRO A 490 -11.89 -61.92 -13.25
N SER A 491 -12.69 -61.63 -12.21
CA SER A 491 -14.10 -62.07 -11.98
C SER A 491 -14.73 -61.11 -10.94
N THR A 492 -15.78 -60.31 -11.21
CA THR A 492 -17.23 -60.55 -11.44
C THR A 492 -18.08 -60.84 -10.19
N SER A 493 -18.98 -59.89 -9.88
CA SER A 493 -20.15 -59.93 -8.95
C SER A 493 -19.85 -60.17 -7.45
N THR A 494 -20.72 -59.82 -6.47
CA THR A 494 -22.16 -59.48 -6.52
C THR A 494 -22.56 -58.44 -5.45
N THR A 495 -23.69 -57.76 -5.67
CA THR A 495 -24.43 -56.84 -4.78
C THR A 495 -24.82 -57.45 -3.43
N GLN A 496 -24.78 -56.68 -2.31
CA GLN A 496 -26.01 -56.32 -1.55
C GLN A 496 -25.86 -55.31 -0.39
N SER A 497 -27.02 -54.74 -0.08
CA SER A 497 -27.46 -53.65 0.81
C SER A 497 -26.94 -53.54 2.24
N CYS A 498 -27.13 -52.33 2.79
CA CYS A 498 -26.97 -51.97 4.19
C CYS A 498 -28.05 -52.57 5.11
N THR A 499 -27.71 -52.78 6.38
CA THR A 499 -28.63 -52.64 7.52
C THR A 499 -27.97 -51.80 8.62
N HIS A 500 -28.76 -50.94 9.27
CA HIS A 500 -28.31 -50.12 10.39
C HIS A 500 -29.34 -50.30 11.52
N SER A 501 -28.88 -50.70 12.72
CA SER A 501 -29.75 -50.93 13.86
C SER A 501 -29.16 -50.32 15.12
N THR A 502 -29.95 -49.46 15.76
CA THR A 502 -29.64 -48.77 17.01
C THR A 502 -29.66 -49.70 18.22
N SER A 503 -28.87 -49.38 19.25
CA SER A 503 -29.25 -49.60 20.65
C SER A 503 -28.48 -48.68 21.60
N THR A 504 -29.19 -48.05 22.52
CA THR A 504 -28.68 -47.21 23.61
C THR A 504 -28.67 -47.98 24.93
N SER A 505 -27.72 -47.70 25.82
CA SER A 505 -27.87 -48.01 27.25
C SER A 505 -27.16 -46.98 28.15
N HIS A 506 -27.83 -46.58 29.22
CA HIS A 506 -27.22 -45.89 30.37
C HIS A 506 -26.49 -46.89 31.26
N SER A 507 -25.56 -46.41 32.10
CA SER A 507 -25.68 -46.55 33.56
C SER A 507 -24.70 -45.66 34.34
N THR A 508 -25.05 -45.38 35.60
CA THR A 508 -24.40 -44.44 36.52
C THR A 508 -23.65 -45.13 37.65
N SER A 509 -22.57 -44.52 38.17
CA SER A 509 -22.18 -44.68 39.59
C SER A 509 -21.29 -43.54 40.13
N GLN A 510 -21.68 -43.04 41.31
CA GLN A 510 -20.93 -42.21 42.25
C GLN A 510 -20.45 -43.13 43.42
N PRO A 511 -19.90 -42.64 44.55
CA PRO A 511 -18.95 -41.55 44.82
C PRO A 511 -17.77 -42.05 45.72
N SER A 512 -16.88 -41.16 46.21
CA SER A 512 -16.53 -41.00 47.66
C SER A 512 -15.29 -40.12 47.88
N THR A 513 -15.00 -39.80 49.14
CA THR A 513 -14.10 -38.72 49.60
C THR A 513 -13.00 -39.19 50.55
N SER A 514 -11.86 -38.48 50.59
CA SER A 514 -10.97 -38.41 51.77
C SER A 514 -10.09 -37.16 51.72
N ALA A 515 -9.58 -36.72 52.87
CA ALA A 515 -8.76 -35.50 53.02
C ALA A 515 -7.68 -35.67 54.11
N SER A 516 -6.59 -34.89 54.03
CA SER A 516 -5.74 -34.55 55.18
C SER A 516 -4.84 -33.34 54.87
N HIS A 517 -4.13 -32.83 55.90
CA HIS A 517 -3.40 -31.55 55.90
C HIS A 517 -1.91 -31.66 55.54
N SER A 518 -1.31 -30.52 55.18
CA SER A 518 -0.19 -29.93 55.97
C SER A 518 0.09 -28.47 55.57
N THR A 519 0.76 -27.73 56.45
CA THR A 519 0.92 -26.27 56.39
C THR A 519 2.38 -25.83 56.40
N THR A 520 2.73 -24.80 55.64
CA THR A 520 3.85 -23.88 55.96
C THR A 520 3.47 -22.46 55.58
N SER A 521 3.89 -21.48 56.38
CA SER A 521 3.56 -20.06 56.22
C SER A 521 4.81 -19.18 56.16
N THR A 522 4.87 -18.24 55.21
CA THR A 522 5.70 -17.02 55.30
C THR A 522 4.88 -15.83 54.78
N SER A 523 5.24 -14.61 55.17
CA SER A 523 4.35 -13.44 55.16
C SER A 523 4.97 -12.20 54.48
N GLN A 524 4.16 -11.12 54.42
CA GLN A 524 4.53 -9.72 54.11
C GLN A 524 4.77 -9.40 52.62
N SER A 525 4.34 -8.24 52.10
CA SER A 525 3.46 -7.20 52.68
C SER A 525 2.74 -6.40 51.58
N ALA A 526 1.56 -5.88 51.90
CA ALA A 526 0.89 -4.85 51.10
C ALA A 526 0.97 -3.49 51.82
N ALA A 527 1.09 -2.40 51.07
CA ALA A 527 1.05 -1.04 51.60
C ALA A 527 0.30 -0.11 50.63
N SER A 528 -0.84 0.41 51.08
CA SER A 528 -1.63 1.45 50.41
C SER A 528 -1.23 2.84 50.88
N VAL A 529 -1.42 3.86 50.04
CA VAL A 529 -1.38 5.27 50.47
C VAL A 529 -2.66 5.97 50.01
N THR A 530 -3.30 6.70 50.93
CA THR A 530 -4.57 7.43 50.73
C THR A 530 -4.43 8.91 51.13
N PRO A 531 -5.35 9.80 50.68
CA PRO A 531 -5.06 11.24 50.54
C PRO A 531 -5.57 12.13 51.69
N SER A 532 -5.13 13.40 51.69
CA SER A 532 -5.73 14.55 52.39
C SER A 532 -5.20 15.88 51.78
N GLY A 533 -5.95 16.98 51.70
CA GLY A 533 -7.38 17.15 51.97
C GLY A 533 -7.88 18.62 51.89
N VAL A 534 -9.19 18.77 51.60
CA VAL A 534 -10.13 19.84 52.03
C VAL A 534 -9.78 21.34 51.80
N ARG A 535 -10.62 22.01 50.99
CA ARG A 535 -11.30 23.26 51.39
C ARG A 535 -12.64 23.44 50.66
N LEU A 536 -13.70 23.83 51.38
CA LEU A 536 -15.02 24.14 50.80
C LEU A 536 -15.15 25.63 50.46
N VAL A 537 -15.97 25.92 49.43
CA VAL A 537 -16.86 27.10 49.36
C VAL A 537 -18.21 26.61 48.84
N ASN A 538 -19.30 27.21 49.29
CA ASN A 538 -20.67 26.74 49.05
C ASN A 538 -21.52 27.87 48.45
N THR A 539 -22.24 27.63 47.34
CA THR A 539 -23.26 28.53 46.78
C THR A 539 -24.31 27.73 46.01
N THR A 540 -25.54 28.25 45.93
CA THR A 540 -26.75 27.46 45.65
C THR A 540 -27.66 28.06 44.56
N LEU A 541 -28.53 27.18 44.03
CA LEU A 541 -29.81 27.46 43.34
C LEU A 541 -29.78 28.09 41.94
N GLY A 542 -30.66 27.57 41.07
CA GLY A 542 -30.84 28.03 39.68
C GLY A 542 -31.65 27.04 38.82
N SER A 543 -32.94 26.84 39.14
CA SER A 543 -33.82 25.90 38.42
C SER A 543 -34.54 26.55 37.22
N ALA A 544 -34.72 25.82 36.11
CA ALA A 544 -35.70 26.13 35.07
C ALA A 544 -36.15 24.89 34.29
N ALA A 545 -37.36 24.98 33.73
CA ALA A 545 -38.13 24.03 32.91
C ALA A 545 -37.32 23.15 31.92
N THR A 546 -37.64 21.89 31.60
CA THR A 546 -38.93 21.16 31.50
C THR A 546 -39.82 21.58 30.33
N THR A 547 -39.72 20.88 29.19
CA THR A 547 -40.84 20.74 28.24
C THR A 547 -40.88 19.30 27.75
N SER A 548 -42.02 18.64 27.93
CA SER A 548 -42.24 17.25 27.49
C SER A 548 -42.97 17.21 26.15
N MET A 549 -42.68 16.19 25.33
CA MET A 549 -43.64 15.67 24.34
C MET A 549 -43.71 14.16 24.43
N THR A 550 -44.92 13.61 24.26
CA THR A 550 -45.26 12.23 24.64
C THR A 550 -46.13 11.60 23.56
N THR A 551 -45.67 10.54 22.91
CA THR A 551 -46.46 9.75 21.94
C THR A 551 -46.21 8.25 22.06
N THR A 552 -46.92 7.65 23.01
CA THR A 552 -47.65 6.37 22.92
C THR A 552 -47.10 5.24 22.03
N THR A 553 -46.49 4.26 22.70
CA THR A 553 -46.42 2.80 22.45
C THR A 553 -47.29 2.13 21.36
N SER A 554 -46.67 1.19 20.64
CA SER A 554 -47.15 -0.21 20.56
C SER A 554 -46.00 -1.19 20.25
N PRO A 555 -46.04 -2.47 20.68
CA PRO A 555 -44.88 -3.36 20.66
C PRO A 555 -44.86 -4.39 19.52
N HIS A 556 -43.66 -4.81 19.12
CA HIS A 556 -43.42 -6.09 18.45
C HIS A 556 -42.54 -7.00 19.31
N VAL A 557 -42.95 -8.25 19.45
CA VAL A 557 -42.24 -9.28 20.21
C VAL A 557 -41.12 -9.87 19.35
N VAL A 558 -39.90 -9.93 19.88
CA VAL A 558 -38.79 -10.70 19.30
C VAL A 558 -38.25 -11.64 20.37
N THR A 559 -38.29 -12.95 20.08
CA THR A 559 -37.87 -14.00 21.00
C THR A 559 -36.35 -14.10 21.07
N SER A 560 -35.77 -13.87 22.25
CA SER A 560 -34.32 -13.99 22.47
C SER A 560 -33.90 -15.43 22.75
N CYS A 561 -33.14 -16.04 21.85
CA CYS A 561 -32.42 -17.29 22.12
C CYS A 561 -31.00 -16.97 22.63
N SER A 562 -30.73 -17.29 23.89
CA SER A 562 -29.41 -17.07 24.52
C SER A 562 -28.42 -18.17 24.13
N ASN A 563 -27.36 -17.82 23.40
CA ASN A 563 -26.22 -18.72 23.17
C ASN A 563 -25.12 -18.44 24.23
N SER A 564 -24.86 -19.42 25.08
CA SER A 564 -23.75 -19.37 26.06
C SER A 564 -22.40 -19.54 25.35
N ALA A 565 -21.44 -18.67 25.67
CA ALA A 565 -20.06 -18.83 25.20
C ALA A 565 -19.39 -20.05 25.86
N VAL A 566 -18.65 -20.84 25.07
CA VAL A 566 -17.84 -21.96 25.54
C VAL A 566 -16.37 -21.60 25.42
N THR A 567 -15.69 -21.44 26.56
CA THR A 567 -14.25 -21.18 26.61
C THR A 567 -13.47 -22.48 26.52
N VAL A 568 -12.58 -22.61 25.53
CA VAL A 568 -11.66 -23.74 25.39
C VAL A 568 -10.24 -23.27 25.71
N THR A 569 -9.65 -23.82 26.77
CA THR A 569 -8.25 -23.56 27.15
C THR A 569 -7.36 -24.68 26.61
N VAL A 570 -6.33 -24.34 25.84
CA VAL A 570 -5.34 -25.30 25.33
C VAL A 570 -4.00 -25.05 26.01
N THR A 571 -3.47 -26.07 26.69
CA THR A 571 -2.16 -26.00 27.38
C THR A 571 -1.10 -26.68 26.52
N ALA A 572 -0.08 -25.94 26.09
CA ALA A 572 1.03 -26.50 25.32
C ALA A 572 2.15 -27.04 26.23
N THR A 573 2.65 -28.24 25.94
CA THR A 573 3.80 -28.85 26.63
C THR A 573 5.06 -28.69 25.79
N VAL A 574 6.17 -28.29 26.40
CA VAL A 574 7.45 -28.04 25.72
C VAL A 574 8.43 -29.19 25.98
N CYS A 575 9.12 -29.64 24.93
CA CYS A 575 10.31 -30.51 25.02
C CYS A 575 11.50 -29.87 24.28
N PRO A 576 12.75 -30.17 24.68
CA PRO A 576 13.93 -29.37 24.30
C PRO A 576 14.53 -29.71 22.93
N SER A 577 15.27 -28.75 22.37
CA SER A 577 15.95 -28.84 21.07
C SER A 577 17.44 -29.19 21.19
N PRO A 578 18.02 -30.00 20.29
CA PRO A 578 19.46 -30.21 20.16
C PRO A 578 20.09 -29.24 19.14
N SER A 579 21.24 -28.64 19.49
CA SER A 579 22.00 -27.69 18.65
C SER A 579 23.02 -28.37 17.73
N PRO A 580 23.12 -27.99 16.44
CA PRO A 580 24.28 -28.30 15.59
C PRO A 580 25.41 -27.27 15.74
N GLN A 581 26.67 -27.73 15.63
CA GLN A 581 27.86 -26.88 15.58
C GLN A 581 28.18 -26.44 14.13
N TRP A 582 28.95 -25.36 13.99
CA TRP A 582 29.54 -24.90 12.73
C TRP A 582 31.05 -25.19 12.68
N ASP A 583 31.58 -25.44 11.49
CA ASP A 583 32.99 -25.17 11.12
C ASP A 583 33.08 -24.87 9.60
N PRO A 584 34.12 -24.15 9.08
CA PRO A 584 34.02 -23.42 7.81
C PRO A 584 35.18 -23.69 6.79
N TYR A 585 35.26 -22.82 5.76
CA TYR A 585 36.28 -22.66 4.71
C TYR A 585 36.26 -23.63 3.49
N PRO A 586 36.91 -23.27 2.35
CA PRO A 586 37.47 -21.97 1.94
C PRO A 586 36.94 -21.40 0.61
N SER A 587 37.19 -20.11 0.38
CA SER A 587 37.01 -19.41 -0.90
C SER A 587 38.16 -19.65 -1.88
N ASN A 588 37.97 -19.32 -3.17
CA ASN A 588 39.09 -19.03 -4.07
C ASN A 588 38.74 -18.02 -5.17
N HIS A 589 39.73 -17.22 -5.60
CA HIS A 589 39.56 -16.11 -6.56
C HIS A 589 39.94 -16.50 -8.01
N GLY A 590 39.42 -15.75 -8.99
CA GLY A 590 39.84 -15.87 -10.39
C GLY A 590 39.40 -14.69 -11.25
N THR A 591 40.16 -13.59 -11.25
CA THR A 591 39.91 -12.40 -12.09
C THR A 591 40.83 -12.37 -13.31
N SER A 592 40.30 -12.07 -14.49
CA SER A 592 41.07 -11.67 -15.66
C SER A 592 40.37 -10.53 -16.41
N SER A 593 41.15 -9.67 -17.08
CA SER A 593 40.67 -8.40 -17.65
C SER A 593 41.29 -8.12 -19.02
N HIS A 594 40.44 -7.80 -19.99
CA HIS A 594 40.83 -7.39 -21.35
C HIS A 594 40.09 -6.11 -21.78
N HIS A 595 40.55 -5.47 -22.86
CA HIS A 595 40.48 -4.01 -23.02
C HIS A 595 40.32 -3.59 -24.50
N TRP A 596 39.95 -2.31 -24.74
CA TRP A 596 39.83 -1.61 -26.05
C TRP A 596 38.60 -1.96 -26.93
N PRO A 597 38.19 -1.09 -27.90
CA PRO A 597 38.33 0.37 -28.03
C PRO A 597 36.96 1.13 -28.21
N ARG A 598 36.95 2.40 -28.64
CA ARG A 598 35.76 3.27 -28.80
C ARG A 598 35.55 3.82 -30.23
N GLY A 599 34.32 4.26 -30.54
CA GLY A 599 33.92 5.11 -31.69
C GLY A 599 32.87 4.44 -32.60
N ILE A 600 32.01 5.10 -33.41
CA ILE A 600 31.70 6.50 -33.83
C ILE A 600 30.25 6.45 -34.45
N PRO A 601 29.44 7.51 -34.74
CA PRO A 601 29.29 8.90 -34.27
C PRO A 601 27.92 9.17 -33.59
N VAL A 602 27.60 10.45 -33.32
CA VAL A 602 26.25 10.96 -33.02
C VAL A 602 25.48 11.30 -34.31
N MET A 603 24.17 11.04 -34.34
CA MET A 603 23.21 11.83 -35.12
C MET A 603 21.98 12.16 -34.28
N GLU A 604 21.42 13.33 -34.51
CA GLU A 604 20.31 13.94 -33.77
C GLU A 604 19.17 14.22 -34.75
N HIS A 605 17.93 13.81 -34.42
CA HIS A 605 16.69 14.56 -34.72
C HIS A 605 15.44 13.90 -34.09
N SER A 606 14.84 14.62 -33.14
CA SER A 606 13.39 14.82 -32.93
C SER A 606 12.35 13.68 -33.00
N ARG A 607 11.55 13.59 -31.92
CA ARG A 607 10.17 13.05 -31.86
C ARG A 607 9.93 11.54 -32.06
N MET A 608 10.65 10.68 -31.33
CA MET A 608 10.04 9.47 -30.73
C MET A 608 10.61 9.17 -29.34
N GLN A 609 9.86 9.47 -28.28
CA GLN A 609 10.07 8.92 -26.93
C GLN A 609 8.74 8.44 -26.30
N LYS A 610 8.04 7.54 -26.99
CA LYS A 610 7.42 6.43 -26.24
C LYS A 610 8.58 5.50 -25.88
N LYS A 611 9.15 5.66 -24.68
CA LYS A 611 10.23 4.78 -24.20
C LYS A 611 9.72 3.35 -24.14
N ASN A 612 10.62 2.39 -24.35
CA ASN A 612 10.37 0.98 -24.03
C ASN A 612 10.08 0.86 -22.54
N ARG A 613 8.80 0.76 -22.15
CA ARG A 613 8.41 0.34 -20.80
C ARG A 613 8.85 -1.10 -20.62
N ARG A 614 9.63 -1.37 -19.58
CA ARG A 614 9.93 -2.72 -19.10
C ARG A 614 9.60 -2.73 -17.63
N LEU A 615 8.51 -3.41 -17.29
CA LEU A 615 8.17 -3.91 -15.96
C LEU A 615 8.61 -2.97 -14.82
N SER A 616 7.80 -1.96 -14.53
CA SER A 616 7.61 -1.54 -13.14
C SER A 616 7.30 -2.82 -12.35
N ASN A 617 8.00 -3.07 -11.23
CA ASN A 617 7.87 -4.36 -10.53
C ASN A 617 6.45 -4.52 -9.96
N TRP A 618 5.80 -5.60 -10.38
CA TRP A 618 4.60 -6.23 -9.85
C TRP A 618 4.81 -7.76 -9.91
#